data_AF-A0A7C1WRP3-F1
#
_entry.id   AF-A0A7C1WRP3-F1
#
_cell.length_a   1.000
_cell.length_b   1.000
_cell.length_c   1.000
_cell.angle_alpha   90.00
_cell.angle_beta   90.00
_cell.angle_gamma   90.00
#
_symmetry.space_group_name_H-M   'P 1'
#
loop_
_entity.id
_entity.type
_entity.pdbx_description
1 polymer ?
#
loop_
_entity_poly.entity_id
_entity_poly.type
_entity_poly.pdbx_seq_one_letter_code
_entity_poly.pdbx_strand_id
1 'polypeptide(L)'
;MILKYEIQKQLKEIYIDNIADLHYNLGSAALYEIAIRRREGIISHMGPLVVRTGAHMGRSPNDKFIVKESSSEKNIWWGKVNVPIEENKYDRIYSRMMAYIQGKDIFVQDCSAGADPDYRLPIRIITETAWHSLFARNMFRQYKNEDELKNHKTEFTVIHMPNFHAKPETDGTNSNAFVIVNFGKSTVIIGGTHYAGEIKKAIFTVLNYLRPLQKV
;
A
#
# COMPACT_ATOMS: atom_id res chain seq x y z
N MET A 1 -9.19 -20.50 -8.01
CA MET A 1 -8.11 -20.66 -9.01
C MET A 1 -8.18 -19.62 -10.12
N ILE A 2 -9.36 -19.37 -10.72
CA ILE A 2 -9.56 -18.35 -11.77
C ILE A 2 -9.17 -16.93 -11.28
N LEU A 3 -9.65 -16.55 -10.10
CA LEU A 3 -9.37 -15.21 -9.54
C LEU A 3 -7.87 -14.97 -9.28
N LYS A 4 -7.12 -15.95 -8.76
CA LYS A 4 -5.65 -15.80 -8.53
C LYS A 4 -4.89 -15.53 -9.83
N TYR A 5 -5.29 -16.17 -10.94
CA TYR A 5 -4.68 -15.96 -12.25
C TYR A 5 -5.01 -14.57 -12.84
N GLU A 6 -6.24 -14.09 -12.69
CA GLU A 6 -6.62 -12.74 -13.10
C GLU A 6 -5.85 -11.67 -12.32
N ILE A 7 -5.69 -11.86 -11.01
CA ILE A 7 -4.90 -10.97 -10.16
C ILE A 7 -3.44 -10.97 -10.61
N GLN A 8 -2.85 -12.12 -10.95
CA GLN A 8 -1.49 -12.16 -11.49
C GLN A 8 -1.34 -11.36 -12.79
N LYS A 9 -2.35 -11.35 -13.67
CA LYS A 9 -2.32 -10.50 -14.87
C LYS A 9 -2.33 -9.01 -14.51
N GLN A 10 -3.23 -8.59 -13.62
CA GLN A 10 -3.30 -7.20 -13.16
C GLN A 10 -2.02 -6.76 -12.45
N LEU A 11 -1.36 -7.66 -11.72
CA LEU A 11 -0.05 -7.37 -11.11
C LEU A 11 1.04 -7.14 -12.15
N LYS A 12 1.04 -7.89 -13.26
CA LYS A 12 1.98 -7.68 -14.37
C LYS A 12 1.80 -6.34 -15.06
N GLU A 13 0.56 -5.84 -15.15
CA GLU A 13 0.27 -4.49 -15.72
C GLU A 13 0.92 -3.37 -14.90
N ILE A 14 1.14 -3.59 -13.60
CA ILE A 14 1.88 -2.70 -12.71
C ILE A 14 3.32 -3.17 -12.43
N TYR A 15 3.89 -3.96 -13.35
CA TYR A 15 5.27 -4.43 -13.33
C TYR A 15 5.67 -5.31 -12.13
N ILE A 16 4.68 -5.88 -11.43
CA ILE A 16 4.89 -6.95 -10.45
C ILE A 16 4.79 -8.29 -11.20
N ASP A 17 5.95 -8.84 -11.55
CA ASP A 17 6.08 -10.17 -12.19
C ASP A 17 7.08 -11.04 -11.43
N ASN A 18 7.16 -12.33 -11.78
CA ASN A 18 8.13 -13.31 -11.29
C ASN A 18 8.29 -13.26 -9.76
N ILE A 19 7.14 -13.16 -9.09
CA ILE A 19 6.99 -13.36 -7.65
C ILE A 19 7.10 -14.85 -7.31
N ALA A 20 7.56 -15.18 -6.11
CA ALA A 20 7.68 -16.57 -5.66
C ALA A 20 6.30 -17.19 -5.36
N ASP A 21 5.48 -16.52 -4.57
CA ASP A 21 4.06 -16.86 -4.38
C ASP A 21 3.19 -15.61 -4.21
N LEU A 22 1.91 -15.79 -4.56
CA LEU A 22 0.85 -14.81 -4.36
C LEU A 22 -0.15 -15.30 -3.32
N HIS A 23 -0.18 -14.61 -2.18
CA HIS A 23 -1.16 -14.78 -1.12
C HIS A 23 -2.30 -13.76 -1.30
N TYR A 24 -3.30 -14.13 -2.13
CA TYR A 24 -4.42 -13.24 -2.46
C TYR A 24 -5.57 -13.38 -1.46
N ASN A 25 -6.01 -12.25 -0.89
CA ASN A 25 -7.16 -12.07 -0.01
C ASN A 25 -7.30 -13.09 1.12
N LEU A 26 -6.15 -13.53 1.67
CA LEU A 26 -6.15 -14.46 2.79
C LEU A 26 -6.96 -13.92 3.98
N GLY A 27 -7.67 -14.83 4.65
CA GLY A 27 -8.40 -14.55 5.87
C GLY A 27 -7.47 -14.36 7.08
N SER A 28 -8.02 -13.81 8.16
CA SER A 28 -7.24 -13.47 9.36
C SER A 28 -6.46 -14.65 9.92
N ALA A 29 -7.06 -15.84 10.00
CA ALA A 29 -6.39 -17.05 10.52
C ALA A 29 -5.14 -17.44 9.71
N ALA A 30 -5.25 -17.51 8.38
CA ALA A 30 -4.12 -17.84 7.51
C ALA A 30 -3.01 -16.79 7.58
N LEU A 31 -3.36 -15.50 7.62
CA LEU A 31 -2.39 -14.42 7.81
C LEU A 31 -1.69 -14.53 9.17
N TYR A 32 -2.43 -14.91 10.21
CA TYR A 32 -1.90 -15.13 11.56
C TYR A 32 -0.85 -16.24 11.58
N GLU A 33 -1.18 -17.40 11.00
CA GLU A 33 -0.26 -18.54 10.91
C GLU A 33 1.01 -18.20 10.13
N ILE A 34 0.87 -17.51 8.99
CA ILE A 34 2.02 -17.12 8.18
C ILE A 34 2.88 -16.09 8.93
N ALA A 35 2.29 -15.09 9.58
CA ALA A 35 3.03 -14.09 10.35
C ALA A 35 3.88 -14.74 11.45
N ILE A 36 3.33 -15.73 12.17
CA ILE A 36 4.07 -16.48 13.20
C ILE A 36 5.16 -17.37 12.56
N ARG A 37 4.85 -18.10 11.49
CA ARG A 37 5.82 -18.95 10.78
C ARG A 37 7.01 -18.14 10.24
N ARG A 38 6.74 -16.93 9.75
CA ARG A 38 7.76 -15.98 9.25
C ARG A 38 8.44 -15.15 10.33
N ARG A 39 8.09 -15.35 11.60
CA ARG A 39 8.62 -14.60 12.75
C ARG A 39 8.41 -13.08 12.62
N GLU A 40 7.30 -12.68 12.01
CA GLU A 40 6.91 -11.27 11.86
C GLU A 40 6.33 -10.69 13.17
N GLY A 41 5.92 -11.55 14.09
CA GLY A 41 5.38 -11.17 15.39
C GLY A 41 5.27 -12.37 16.33
N ILE A 42 4.69 -12.13 17.50
CA ILE A 42 4.41 -13.14 18.53
C ILE A 42 2.96 -13.06 18.98
N ILE A 43 2.44 -14.16 19.50
CA ILE A 43 1.09 -14.19 20.09
C ILE A 43 1.20 -13.79 21.56
N SER A 44 0.43 -12.78 21.96
CA SER A 44 0.31 -12.38 23.37
C SER A 44 -0.80 -13.16 24.09
N HIS A 45 -0.86 -13.03 25.42
CA HIS A 45 -1.98 -13.53 26.20
C HIS A 45 -3.31 -13.02 25.62
N MET A 46 -4.33 -13.89 25.56
CA MET A 46 -5.64 -13.67 24.93
C MET A 46 -5.66 -13.65 23.39
N GLY A 47 -4.52 -13.86 22.72
CA GLY A 47 -4.50 -14.04 21.27
C GLY A 47 -4.30 -12.82 20.36
N PRO A 48 -4.00 -11.58 20.81
CA PRO A 48 -3.51 -10.52 19.91
C PRO A 48 -2.12 -10.80 19.35
N LEU A 49 -1.91 -10.44 18.08
CA LEU A 49 -0.60 -10.49 17.42
C LEU A 49 0.19 -9.24 17.80
N VAL A 50 1.35 -9.43 18.42
CA VAL A 50 2.27 -8.36 18.78
C VAL A 50 3.41 -8.32 17.78
N VAL A 51 3.61 -7.16 17.16
CA VAL A 51 4.64 -6.91 16.15
C VAL A 51 5.57 -5.78 16.59
N ARG A 52 6.74 -5.71 15.97
CA ARG A 52 7.71 -4.62 16.17
C ARG A 52 7.91 -3.86 14.86
N THR A 53 7.82 -2.54 14.90
CA THR A 53 7.98 -1.67 13.71
C THR A 53 9.38 -1.05 13.60
N GLY A 54 10.30 -1.43 14.50
CA GLY A 54 11.69 -0.98 14.47
C GLY A 54 11.84 0.51 14.78
N ALA A 55 12.73 1.18 14.05
CA ALA A 55 13.08 2.60 14.27
C ALA A 55 11.89 3.55 14.07
N HIS A 56 10.95 3.21 13.20
CA HIS A 56 9.76 4.02 12.94
C HIS A 56 8.60 3.52 13.81
N MET A 57 8.44 4.13 14.99
CA MET A 57 7.34 3.83 15.94
C MET A 57 6.09 4.69 15.71
N GLY A 58 6.16 5.64 14.78
CA GLY A 58 5.10 6.57 14.44
C GLY A 58 5.21 7.02 13.00
N ARG A 59 4.42 8.04 12.64
CA ARG A 59 4.50 8.61 11.30
C ARG A 59 5.85 9.28 11.06
N SER A 60 6.24 9.32 9.80
CA SER A 60 7.34 10.14 9.28
C SER A 60 6.80 11.26 8.37
N PRO A 61 6.27 12.37 8.92
CA PRO A 61 5.65 13.42 8.10
C PRO A 61 6.58 14.01 7.03
N ASN A 62 7.88 14.10 7.34
CA ASN A 62 8.89 14.65 6.43
C ASN A 62 9.28 13.68 5.31
N ASP A 63 8.86 12.42 5.39
CA ASP A 63 9.09 11.39 4.38
C ASP A 63 7.84 11.13 3.51
N LYS A 64 6.81 11.97 3.65
CA LYS A 64 5.62 11.94 2.80
C LYS A 64 5.78 12.90 1.62
N PHE A 65 5.59 12.38 0.41
CA PHE A 65 5.67 13.14 -0.83
C PHE A 65 4.43 12.94 -1.70
N ILE A 66 4.16 13.91 -2.57
CA ILE A 66 3.15 13.82 -3.63
C ILE A 66 3.87 14.07 -4.95
N VAL A 67 3.68 13.18 -5.94
CA VAL A 67 4.27 13.35 -7.26
C VAL A 67 3.69 14.59 -7.90
N LYS A 68 4.58 15.46 -8.39
CA LYS A 68 4.20 16.65 -9.14
C LYS A 68 3.94 16.26 -10.59
N GLU A 69 2.70 15.82 -10.87
CA GLU A 69 2.24 15.44 -12.20
C GLU A 69 1.02 16.27 -12.63
N SER A 70 0.79 16.38 -13.94
CA SER A 70 -0.09 17.38 -14.54
C SER A 70 -1.58 17.22 -14.20
N SER A 71 -2.04 16.01 -13.88
CA SER A 71 -3.46 15.74 -13.59
C SER A 71 -3.90 16.20 -12.19
N SER A 72 -2.97 16.29 -11.23
CA SER A 72 -3.26 16.74 -9.87
C SER A 72 -2.59 18.05 -9.48
N GLU A 73 -1.54 18.50 -10.17
CA GLU A 73 -0.67 19.57 -9.65
C GLU A 73 -1.39 20.87 -9.26
N LYS A 74 -2.46 21.22 -9.97
CA LYS A 74 -3.25 22.45 -9.74
C LYS A 74 -4.16 22.35 -8.52
N ASN A 75 -4.49 21.13 -8.10
CA ASN A 75 -5.41 20.84 -7.01
C ASN A 75 -4.66 20.54 -5.69
N ILE A 76 -3.33 20.45 -5.71
CA ILE A 76 -2.53 20.19 -4.52
C ILE A 76 -2.11 21.50 -3.85
N TRP A 77 -2.38 21.60 -2.55
CA TRP A 77 -1.87 22.68 -1.72
C TRP A 77 -0.42 22.38 -1.30
N TRP A 78 0.54 22.75 -2.15
CA TRP A 78 1.96 22.51 -1.96
C TRP A 78 2.54 23.23 -0.74
N GLY A 79 3.42 22.57 0.01
CA GLY A 79 4.07 23.16 1.18
C GLY A 79 4.75 22.12 2.07
N LYS A 80 4.94 22.45 3.35
CA LYS A 80 5.62 21.56 4.32
C LYS A 80 4.89 20.23 4.55
N VAL A 81 3.57 20.19 4.31
CA VAL A 81 2.75 18.98 4.49
C VAL A 81 2.67 18.14 3.21
N ASN A 82 2.55 18.82 2.07
CA ASN A 82 2.47 18.20 0.74
C ASN A 82 3.74 18.56 -0.02
N VAL A 83 4.80 17.79 0.23
CA VAL A 83 6.11 18.01 -0.36
C VAL A 83 6.12 17.42 -1.79
N PRO A 84 6.48 18.21 -2.81
CA PRO A 84 6.54 17.70 -4.17
C PRO A 84 7.72 16.74 -4.36
N ILE A 85 7.52 15.71 -5.18
CA ILE A 85 8.61 14.91 -5.75
C ILE A 85 8.42 14.85 -7.27
N GLU A 86 9.52 15.01 -8.00
CA GLU A 86 9.51 14.97 -9.46
C GLU A 86 9.14 13.56 -9.98
N GLU A 87 8.41 13.50 -11.10
CA GLU A 87 7.92 12.23 -11.65
C GLU A 87 9.06 11.26 -11.99
N ASN A 88 10.16 11.75 -12.53
CA ASN A 88 11.35 10.92 -12.83
C ASN A 88 11.98 10.29 -11.58
N LYS A 89 11.93 10.97 -10.42
CA LYS A 89 12.42 10.43 -9.15
C LYS A 89 11.49 9.35 -8.63
N TYR A 90 10.17 9.58 -8.70
CA TYR A 90 9.17 8.57 -8.39
C TYR A 90 9.36 7.32 -9.25
N ASP A 91 9.48 7.48 -10.57
CA ASP A 91 9.63 6.37 -11.51
C ASP A 91 10.89 5.55 -11.22
N ARG A 92 12.01 6.20 -10.88
CA ARG A 92 13.23 5.48 -10.48
C ARG A 92 13.04 4.66 -9.21
N ILE A 93 12.39 5.22 -8.18
CA ILE A 93 12.12 4.50 -6.93
C ILE A 93 11.17 3.33 -7.21
N TYR A 94 10.12 3.58 -8.00
CA TYR A 94 9.13 2.60 -8.40
C TYR A 94 9.78 1.42 -9.13
N SER A 95 10.57 1.67 -10.18
CA SER A 95 11.27 0.60 -10.93
C SER A 95 12.19 -0.23 -10.03
N ARG A 96 12.91 0.41 -9.10
CA ARG A 96 13.75 -0.30 -8.13
C ARG A 96 12.93 -1.14 -7.15
N MET A 97 11.78 -0.63 -6.71
CA MET A 97 10.87 -1.40 -5.85
C MET A 97 10.29 -2.60 -6.61
N MET A 98 9.92 -2.44 -7.88
CA MET A 98 9.43 -3.56 -8.71
C MET A 98 10.51 -4.62 -8.90
N ALA A 99 11.76 -4.20 -9.14
CA ALA A 99 12.91 -5.10 -9.18
C ALA A 99 13.16 -5.81 -7.84
N TYR A 100 12.96 -5.11 -6.71
CA TYR A 100 13.07 -5.69 -5.36
C TYR A 100 11.99 -6.73 -5.06
N ILE A 101 10.79 -6.59 -5.63
CA ILE A 101 9.67 -7.52 -5.43
C ILE A 101 9.89 -8.87 -6.12
N GLN A 102 10.75 -8.92 -7.15
CA GLN A 102 11.08 -10.14 -7.89
C GLN A 102 11.56 -11.25 -6.94
N GLY A 103 11.02 -12.45 -7.12
CA GLY A 103 11.37 -13.64 -6.32
C GLY A 103 10.84 -13.64 -4.89
N LYS A 104 10.02 -12.66 -4.49
CA LYS A 104 9.40 -12.61 -3.15
C LYS A 104 7.99 -13.16 -3.15
N ASP A 105 7.57 -13.64 -1.98
CA ASP A 105 6.16 -13.85 -1.71
C ASP A 105 5.50 -12.50 -1.42
N ILE A 106 4.32 -12.30 -2.00
CA ILE A 106 3.53 -11.09 -1.77
C ILE A 106 2.13 -11.41 -1.27
N PHE A 107 1.60 -10.52 -0.46
CA PHE A 107 0.24 -10.54 0.05
C PHE A 107 -0.55 -9.43 -0.61
N VAL A 108 -1.73 -9.77 -1.12
CA VAL A 108 -2.65 -8.83 -1.76
C VAL A 108 -3.96 -8.83 -0.99
N GLN A 109 -4.44 -7.65 -0.63
CA GLN A 109 -5.75 -7.42 -0.01
C GLN A 109 -6.55 -6.40 -0.82
N ASP A 110 -7.55 -6.90 -1.52
CA ASP A 110 -8.58 -6.09 -2.17
C ASP A 110 -9.67 -5.77 -1.15
N CYS A 111 -9.82 -4.49 -0.88
CA CYS A 111 -10.73 -3.95 0.13
C CYS A 111 -11.31 -2.60 -0.34
N SER A 112 -12.06 -1.92 0.52
CA SER A 112 -12.60 -0.60 0.20
C SER A 112 -12.46 0.39 1.36
N ALA A 113 -12.28 1.67 1.03
CA ALA A 113 -12.25 2.76 1.99
C ALA A 113 -13.48 3.66 1.82
N GLY A 114 -14.26 3.83 2.90
CA GLY A 114 -15.58 4.46 2.86
C GLY A 114 -16.70 3.43 3.05
N ALA A 115 -17.69 3.79 3.87
CA ALA A 115 -18.78 2.87 4.25
C ALA A 115 -19.96 2.89 3.25
N ASP A 116 -20.19 4.04 2.65
CA ASP A 116 -21.25 4.23 1.67
C ASP A 116 -20.85 3.59 0.33
N PRO A 117 -21.65 2.68 -0.26
CA PRO A 117 -21.37 2.06 -1.55
C PRO A 117 -21.17 3.06 -2.70
N ASP A 118 -21.83 4.22 -2.66
CA ASP A 118 -21.75 5.24 -3.72
C ASP A 118 -20.46 6.06 -3.62
N TYR A 119 -19.86 6.11 -2.42
CA TYR A 119 -18.65 6.88 -2.13
C TYR A 119 -17.49 6.03 -1.61
N ARG A 120 -17.55 4.70 -1.73
CA ARG A 120 -16.40 3.87 -1.35
C ARG A 120 -15.32 3.95 -2.42
N LEU A 121 -14.07 3.86 -2.00
CA LEU A 121 -12.91 3.75 -2.88
C LEU A 121 -12.45 2.29 -2.86
N PRO A 122 -12.62 1.51 -3.94
CA PRO A 122 -12.00 0.21 -4.07
C PRO A 122 -10.47 0.35 -4.10
N ILE A 123 -9.79 -0.31 -3.17
CA ILE A 123 -8.34 -0.25 -3.03
C ILE A 123 -7.71 -1.64 -3.03
N ARG A 124 -6.49 -1.72 -3.55
CA ARG A 124 -5.64 -2.90 -3.48
C ARG A 124 -4.42 -2.60 -2.63
N ILE A 125 -4.19 -3.38 -1.59
CA ILE A 125 -2.99 -3.29 -0.75
C ILE A 125 -2.07 -4.46 -1.09
N ILE A 126 -0.83 -4.18 -1.46
CA ILE A 126 0.20 -5.15 -1.81
C ILE A 126 1.35 -5.01 -0.82
N THR A 127 1.78 -6.10 -0.18
CA THR A 127 2.89 -6.05 0.77
C THR A 127 3.67 -7.36 0.85
N GLU A 128 4.93 -7.32 1.28
CA GLU A 128 5.80 -8.51 1.45
C GLU A 128 5.63 -9.24 2.80
N THR A 129 4.77 -8.75 3.69
CA THR A 129 4.58 -9.35 5.04
C THR A 129 3.11 -9.67 5.34
N ALA A 130 2.86 -10.78 6.02
CA ALA A 130 1.52 -11.22 6.38
C ALA A 130 0.85 -10.27 7.38
N TRP A 131 1.59 -9.73 8.35
CA TRP A 131 0.99 -8.88 9.38
C TRP A 131 0.52 -7.52 8.85
N HIS A 132 1.20 -6.92 7.87
CA HIS A 132 0.71 -5.70 7.21
C HIS A 132 -0.53 -5.97 6.35
N SER A 133 -0.62 -7.16 5.73
CA SER A 133 -1.84 -7.62 5.07
C SER A 133 -2.99 -7.79 6.08
N LEU A 134 -2.72 -8.34 7.27
CA LEU A 134 -3.70 -8.44 8.35
C LEU A 134 -4.15 -7.06 8.85
N PHE A 135 -3.21 -6.12 8.97
CA PHE A 135 -3.53 -4.73 9.30
C PHE A 135 -4.47 -4.11 8.27
N ALA A 136 -4.19 -4.25 6.97
CA ALA A 136 -5.06 -3.76 5.90
C ALA A 136 -6.47 -4.35 5.99
N ARG A 137 -6.56 -5.67 6.19
CA ARG A 137 -7.82 -6.39 6.37
C ARG A 137 -8.64 -5.90 7.58
N ASN A 138 -7.97 -5.53 8.67
CA ASN A 138 -8.62 -4.99 9.87
C ASN A 138 -9.02 -3.52 9.71
N MET A 139 -8.22 -2.73 8.99
CA MET A 139 -8.38 -1.27 8.89
C MET A 139 -9.41 -0.86 7.83
N PHE A 140 -9.48 -1.58 6.71
CA PHE A 140 -10.36 -1.26 5.59
C PHE A 140 -11.55 -2.21 5.50
N ARG A 141 -12.57 -1.84 4.72
CA ARG A 141 -13.79 -2.63 4.61
C ARG A 141 -13.58 -3.81 3.69
N GLN A 142 -13.85 -4.99 4.23
CA GLN A 142 -13.85 -6.25 3.49
C GLN A 142 -15.12 -6.34 2.63
N TYR A 143 -15.00 -7.00 1.48
CA TYR A 143 -16.17 -7.44 0.70
C TYR A 143 -16.87 -8.60 1.42
N LYS A 144 -18.20 -8.64 1.36
CA LYS A 144 -18.98 -9.58 2.18
C LYS A 144 -18.84 -11.03 1.75
N ASN A 145 -18.61 -11.26 0.46
CA ASN A 145 -18.52 -12.58 -0.14
C ASN A 145 -17.63 -12.55 -1.39
N GLU A 146 -17.35 -13.74 -1.95
CA GLU A 146 -16.52 -13.87 -3.14
C GLU A 146 -17.12 -13.19 -4.38
N ASP A 147 -18.45 -13.10 -4.51
CA ASP A 147 -19.08 -12.50 -5.68
C ASP A 147 -18.94 -10.98 -5.70
N GLU A 148 -19.07 -10.31 -4.55
CA GLU A 148 -18.70 -8.91 -4.42
C GLU A 148 -17.22 -8.69 -4.72
N LEU A 149 -16.36 -9.60 -4.27
CA LEU A 149 -14.92 -9.53 -4.51
C LEU A 149 -14.55 -9.73 -5.98
N LYS A 150 -15.23 -10.62 -6.72
CA LYS A 150 -15.03 -10.79 -8.17
C LYS A 150 -15.35 -9.52 -8.95
N ASN A 151 -16.25 -8.68 -8.43
CA ASN A 151 -16.61 -7.39 -9.00
C ASN A 151 -15.69 -6.24 -8.53
N HIS A 152 -14.67 -6.52 -7.72
CA HIS A 152 -13.70 -5.51 -7.30
C HIS A 152 -12.95 -4.96 -8.52
N LYS A 153 -12.96 -3.64 -8.67
CA LYS A 153 -12.17 -2.91 -9.66
C LYS A 153 -11.30 -1.93 -8.92
N THR A 154 -10.01 -2.20 -8.84
CA THR A 154 -9.06 -1.38 -8.09
C THR A 154 -9.03 0.05 -8.66
N GLU A 155 -9.36 1.04 -7.84
CA GLU A 155 -9.24 2.46 -8.19
C GLU A 155 -7.97 3.09 -7.64
N PHE A 156 -7.40 2.53 -6.56
CA PHE A 156 -6.12 2.96 -6.01
C PHE A 156 -5.31 1.77 -5.47
N THR A 157 -4.01 1.74 -5.76
CA THR A 157 -3.11 0.68 -5.29
C THR A 157 -2.11 1.21 -4.28
N VAL A 158 -1.90 0.49 -3.18
CA VAL A 158 -0.81 0.74 -2.23
C VAL A 158 0.19 -0.40 -2.33
N ILE A 159 1.45 -0.08 -2.64
CA ILE A 159 2.56 -1.03 -2.65
C ILE A 159 3.46 -0.73 -1.46
N HIS A 160 3.46 -1.64 -0.49
CA HIS A 160 4.12 -1.48 0.80
C HIS A 160 5.23 -2.51 0.99
N MET A 161 6.48 -2.07 0.79
CA MET A 161 7.70 -2.89 0.92
C MET A 161 8.57 -2.31 2.04
N PRO A 162 8.27 -2.62 3.32
CA PRO A 162 8.88 -1.94 4.46
C PRO A 162 10.40 -2.14 4.54
N ASN A 163 10.93 -3.25 4.00
CA ASN A 163 12.37 -3.50 3.98
C ASN A 163 13.09 -2.92 2.74
N PHE A 164 12.35 -2.32 1.80
CA PHE A 164 12.93 -1.59 0.68
C PHE A 164 13.21 -0.14 1.09
N HIS A 165 14.47 0.29 0.96
CA HIS A 165 14.92 1.59 1.42
C HIS A 165 15.21 2.53 0.26
N ALA A 166 14.76 3.78 0.37
CA ALA A 166 15.18 4.85 -0.51
C ALA A 166 16.66 5.22 -0.25
N LYS A 167 17.28 5.83 -1.26
CA LYS A 167 18.63 6.38 -1.24
C LYS A 167 18.52 7.91 -1.35
N PRO A 168 18.50 8.67 -0.24
CA PRO A 168 18.20 10.11 -0.26
C PRO A 168 18.97 10.91 -1.32
N GLU A 169 20.28 10.65 -1.42
CA GLU A 169 21.19 11.31 -2.35
C GLU A 169 20.76 11.21 -3.81
N THR A 170 20.23 10.05 -4.21
CA THR A 170 19.77 9.84 -5.58
C THR A 170 18.27 10.09 -5.70
N ASP A 171 17.49 9.49 -4.80
CA ASP A 171 16.03 9.39 -4.81
C ASP A 171 15.32 10.71 -4.52
N GLY A 172 16.01 11.68 -3.90
CA GLY A 172 15.43 12.97 -3.53
C GLY A 172 14.39 12.84 -2.41
N THR A 173 14.48 11.77 -1.61
CA THR A 173 13.74 11.61 -0.36
C THR A 173 14.51 12.28 0.78
N ASN A 174 13.82 12.54 1.89
CA ASN A 174 14.41 13.14 3.08
C ASN A 174 15.24 12.10 3.88
N SER A 175 14.75 10.86 3.96
CA SER A 175 15.45 9.74 4.59
C SER A 175 15.33 8.46 3.75
N ASN A 176 15.73 7.33 4.33
CA ASN A 176 15.57 6.00 3.73
C ASN A 176 14.10 5.52 3.72
N ALA A 177 13.24 6.13 4.55
CA ALA A 177 11.81 5.91 4.55
C ALA A 177 11.12 6.85 3.55
N PHE A 178 9.99 6.41 3.01
CA PHE A 178 9.17 7.22 2.12
C PHE A 178 7.72 6.74 2.05
N VAL A 179 6.82 7.69 1.83
CA VAL A 179 5.42 7.49 1.45
C VAL A 179 5.15 8.41 0.28
N ILE A 180 5.09 7.89 -0.93
CA ILE A 180 4.91 8.70 -2.14
C ILE A 180 3.55 8.41 -2.77
N VAL A 181 2.72 9.44 -2.88
CA VAL A 181 1.40 9.37 -3.53
C VAL A 181 1.50 9.90 -4.95
N ASN A 182 1.08 9.11 -5.94
CA ASN A 182 0.93 9.52 -7.33
C ASN A 182 -0.54 9.43 -7.73
N PHE A 183 -1.20 10.57 -7.90
CA PHE A 183 -2.62 10.63 -8.28
C PHE A 183 -2.84 10.27 -9.74
N GLY A 184 -1.99 10.75 -10.66
CA GLY A 184 -2.08 10.41 -12.09
C GLY A 184 -1.92 8.91 -12.38
N LYS A 185 -1.17 8.17 -11.55
CA LYS A 185 -1.02 6.71 -11.63
C LYS A 185 -1.85 5.95 -10.60
N SER A 186 -2.73 6.62 -9.85
CA SER A 186 -3.55 6.04 -8.77
C SER A 186 -2.80 5.07 -7.84
N THR A 187 -1.59 5.44 -7.45
CA THR A 187 -0.67 4.56 -6.72
C THR A 187 -0.03 5.25 -5.52
N VAL A 188 0.11 4.53 -4.41
CA VAL A 188 0.98 4.88 -3.29
C VAL A 188 2.10 3.85 -3.21
N ILE A 189 3.36 4.30 -3.13
CA ILE A 189 4.49 3.45 -2.74
C ILE A 189 4.98 3.82 -1.34
N ILE A 190 5.25 2.80 -0.52
CA ILE A 190 5.72 2.94 0.84
C ILE A 190 6.90 2.00 1.07
N GLY A 191 7.99 2.53 1.63
CA GLY A 191 9.19 1.77 1.96
C GLY A 191 9.99 2.39 3.09
N GLY A 192 10.93 1.61 3.64
CA GLY A 192 11.84 1.99 4.71
C GLY A 192 11.18 2.18 6.08
N THR A 193 9.89 1.87 6.20
CA THR A 193 9.14 1.97 7.46
C THR A 193 8.20 0.78 7.60
N HIS A 194 8.19 0.18 8.79
CA HIS A 194 7.24 -0.87 9.18
C HIS A 194 6.03 -0.29 9.92
N TYR A 195 5.88 1.03 9.99
CA TYR A 195 4.76 1.65 10.68
C TYR A 195 3.49 1.56 9.83
N ALA A 196 2.62 0.59 10.14
CA ALA A 196 1.38 0.34 9.40
C ALA A 196 0.42 1.55 9.33
N GLY A 197 0.55 2.51 10.26
CA GLY A 197 -0.20 3.76 10.21
C GLY A 197 0.03 4.56 8.92
N GLU A 198 1.15 4.37 8.22
CA GLU A 198 1.37 4.98 6.90
C GLU A 198 0.42 4.45 5.84
N ILE A 199 0.10 3.14 5.83
CA ILE A 199 -0.90 2.56 4.91
C ILE A 199 -2.26 3.24 5.13
N LYS A 200 -2.70 3.33 6.39
CA LYS A 200 -3.97 4.00 6.76
C LYS A 200 -3.98 5.46 6.32
N LYS A 201 -2.93 6.20 6.62
CA LYS A 201 -2.87 7.65 6.41
C LYS A 201 -2.61 8.03 4.95
N ALA A 202 -1.99 7.15 4.17
CA ALA A 202 -1.90 7.30 2.73
C ALA A 202 -3.28 7.21 2.07
N ILE A 203 -4.07 6.16 2.36
CA ILE A 203 -5.45 6.05 1.85
C ILE A 203 -6.32 7.21 2.36
N PHE A 204 -6.16 7.63 3.61
CA PHE A 204 -6.88 8.80 4.11
C PHE A 204 -6.48 10.09 3.37
N THR A 205 -5.21 10.25 2.98
CA THR A 205 -4.77 11.36 2.11
C THR A 205 -5.46 11.28 0.76
N VAL A 206 -5.53 10.10 0.15
CA VAL A 206 -6.20 9.88 -1.14
C VAL A 206 -7.69 10.26 -1.06
N LEU A 207 -8.40 9.83 -0.01
CA LEU A 207 -9.80 10.19 0.19
C LEU A 207 -9.99 11.71 0.36
N ASN A 208 -9.12 12.39 1.11
CA ASN A 208 -9.18 13.85 1.28
C ASN A 208 -8.91 14.62 -0.02
N TYR A 209 -8.28 13.99 -1.01
CA TYR A 209 -8.11 14.58 -2.34
C TYR A 209 -9.31 14.27 -3.25
N LEU A 210 -9.68 12.99 -3.39
CA LEU A 210 -10.69 12.56 -4.35
C LEU A 210 -12.11 12.99 -3.97
N ARG A 211 -12.48 12.91 -2.68
CA ARG A 211 -13.87 13.13 -2.26
C ARG A 211 -14.32 14.58 -2.39
N PRO A 212 -13.52 15.60 -2.02
CA PRO A 212 -13.92 16.99 -2.26
C PRO A 212 -14.03 17.37 -3.75
N LEU A 213 -13.38 16.62 -4.65
CA LEU A 213 -13.47 16.84 -6.10
C LEU A 213 -14.72 16.21 -6.72
N GLN A 214 -15.32 15.23 -6.06
CA GLN A 214 -16.62 14.70 -6.47
C GLN A 214 -17.67 15.75 -6.14
N LYS A 215 -18.25 16.37 -7.17
CA LYS A 215 -19.42 17.24 -7.01
C LYS A 215 -20.60 16.37 -6.62
N VAL A 216 -20.89 16.34 -5.33
CA VAL A 216 -22.07 15.71 -4.74
C VAL A 216 -23.18 16.74 -4.64
#